data_AF-A0A849RNY1-F1
#
_entry.id   AF-A0A849RNY1-F1
#
_cell.length_a   1.000
_cell.length_b   1.000
_cell.length_c   1.000
_cell.angle_alpha   90.00
_cell.angle_beta   90.00
_cell.angle_gamma   90.00
#
_symmetry.space_group_name_H-M   'P 1'
#
loop_
_entity.id
_entity.type
_entity.pdbx_description
1 polymer ?
#
loop_
_entity_poly.entity_id
_entity_poly.type
_entity_poly.pdbx_seq_one_letter_code
_entity_poly.pdbx_strand_id
1 'polypeptide(L)' 'MAEQHPAGPQAGHGKDNLIPGVKYVIAVSSGKGGVGKSTVSVNLAVAMALTGAKVGLLDADIYGPNIPMMMGVTKPPEQI' A
#
# COMPACT_ATOMS: atom_id res chain seq x y z
N MET A 1 24.12 -16.52 33.51
CA MET A 1 22.70 -16.16 33.33
C MET A 1 22.65 -14.69 33.02
N ALA A 2 22.56 -14.33 31.74
CA ALA A 2 22.43 -12.96 31.28
C ALA A 2 21.03 -12.83 30.66
N GLU A 3 20.23 -11.97 31.27
CA GLU A 3 18.84 -11.67 30.95
C GLU A 3 18.72 -11.28 29.47
N GLN A 4 17.92 -12.03 28.71
CA GLN A 4 17.56 -11.68 27.33
C GLN A 4 16.56 -10.52 27.39
N HIS A 5 16.91 -9.38 26.79
CA HIS A 5 15.94 -8.33 26.51
C HIS A 5 14.95 -8.84 25.45
N PRO A 6 13.63 -8.90 25.69
CA PRO A 6 12.68 -9.11 24.62
C PRO A 6 12.63 -7.82 23.79
N ALA A 7 13.03 -7.91 22.52
CA ALA A 7 12.74 -6.86 21.55
C ALA A 7 11.22 -6.83 21.33
N GLY A 8 10.54 -6.01 22.13
CA GLY A 8 9.13 -5.69 21.94
C GLY A 8 8.89 -5.09 20.55
N PRO A 9 7.63 -5.03 20.09
CA PRO A 9 7.29 -4.43 18.80
C PRO A 9 7.91 -3.05 18.72
N GLN A 10 8.81 -2.86 17.76
CA GLN A 10 9.49 -1.59 17.53
C GLN A 10 8.45 -0.50 17.33
N ALA A 11 8.56 0.55 18.14
CA ALA A 11 7.66 1.70 18.13
C ALA A 11 7.52 2.26 16.70
N GLY A 12 6.31 2.18 16.15
CA GLY A 12 5.96 2.88 14.93
C GLY A 12 6.11 4.38 15.15
N HIS A 13 6.89 5.02 14.27
CA HIS A 13 7.18 6.44 14.26
C HIS A 13 5.90 7.27 14.45
N GLY A 14 5.76 7.92 15.61
CA GLY A 14 4.68 8.87 15.85
C GLY A 14 4.94 10.16 15.08
N LYS A 15 4.15 10.40 14.03
CA LYS A 15 3.75 11.71 13.51
C LYS A 15 2.38 11.47 12.87
N ASP A 16 1.37 12.20 13.32
CA ASP A 16 -0.04 12.22 12.88
C ASP A 16 -0.41 11.22 11.81
N ASN A 17 -1.39 10.37 12.10
CA ASN A 17 -1.89 9.40 11.13
C ASN A 17 -2.31 10.14 9.84
N LEU A 18 -1.42 10.13 8.83
CA LEU A 18 -1.52 11.00 7.64
C LEU A 18 -2.81 10.75 6.87
N ILE A 19 -3.37 9.56 7.08
CA ILE A 19 -4.67 9.15 6.58
C ILE A 19 -5.48 8.64 7.79
N PRO A 20 -6.35 9.47 8.37
CA PRO A 20 -7.18 9.09 9.50
C PRO A 20 -7.95 7.79 9.21
N GLY A 21 -7.97 6.87 10.17
CA GLY A 21 -8.65 5.58 10.03
C GLY A 21 -7.86 4.49 9.30
N VAL A 22 -6.67 4.79 8.75
CA VAL A 22 -5.77 3.78 8.17
C VAL A 22 -4.80 3.28 9.25
N LYS A 23 -4.71 1.94 9.40
CA LYS A 23 -3.82 1.29 10.39
C LYS A 23 -2.40 1.08 9.87
N TYR A 24 -2.26 0.86 8.57
CA TYR A 24 -0.99 0.56 7.91
C TYR A 24 -0.90 1.27 6.57
N VAL A 25 0.25 1.89 6.30
CA VAL A 25 0.58 2.49 5.00
C VAL A 25 1.78 1.75 4.44
N ILE A 26 1.63 1.14 3.26
CA ILE A 26 2.67 0.36 2.58
C ILE A 26 3.07 1.12 1.31
N ALA A 27 4.31 1.59 1.25
CA ALA A 27 4.86 2.21 0.05
C ALA A 27 5.52 1.14 -0.84
N VAL A 28 5.15 1.11 -2.12
CA VAL A 28 5.77 0.23 -3.12
C VAL A 28 6.49 1.10 -4.16
N SER A 29 7.80 0.95 -4.28
CA SER A 29 8.65 1.74 -5.19
C SER A 29 9.56 0.84 -6.03
N SER A 30 10.17 1.42 -7.07
CA SER A 30 11.14 0.75 -7.94
C SER A 30 12.20 1.72 -8.45
N GLY A 31 13.44 1.28 -8.58
CA GLY A 31 14.54 2.10 -9.12
C GLY A 31 14.59 2.18 -10.65
N LYS A 32 13.77 1.40 -11.37
CA LYS A 32 13.74 1.33 -12.85
C LYS A 32 12.31 1.10 -13.34
N GLY A 33 12.03 1.52 -14.58
CA GLY A 33 10.78 1.21 -15.27
C GLY A 33 10.69 -0.28 -15.66
N GLY A 34 9.47 -0.80 -15.78
CA GLY A 34 9.22 -2.16 -16.30
C GLY A 34 9.49 -3.32 -15.33
N VAL A 35 9.88 -3.06 -14.07
CA VAL A 35 10.18 -4.12 -13.09
C VAL A 35 8.94 -4.80 -12.47
N GLY A 36 7.74 -4.39 -12.88
CA GLY A 36 6.49 -4.95 -12.36
C GLY A 36 5.98 -4.33 -11.06
N LYS A 37 6.42 -3.12 -10.68
CA LYS A 37 5.95 -2.39 -9.49
C LYS A 37 4.42 -2.41 -9.36
N SER A 38 3.70 -1.96 -10.40
CA SER A 38 2.24 -1.86 -10.39
C SER A 38 1.57 -3.23 -10.31
N THR A 39 2.16 -4.26 -10.95
CA THR A 39 1.71 -5.65 -10.83
C THR A 39 1.78 -6.15 -9.40
N VAL A 40 2.89 -5.89 -8.70
CA VAL A 40 3.05 -6.26 -7.29
C VAL A 40 2.07 -5.48 -6.42
N SER A 41 1.93 -4.16 -6.61
CA SER A 41 0.99 -3.33 -5.84
C SER A 41 -0.46 -3.81 -5.93
N VAL A 42 -0.93 -4.11 -7.15
CA VAL A 42 -2.29 -4.60 -7.39
C VAL A 42 -2.52 -5.96 -6.73
N ASN A 43 -1.60 -6.91 -6.95
CA ASN A 43 -1.78 -8.26 -6.41
C ASN A 43 -1.66 -8.29 -4.87
N LEU A 44 -0.80 -7.44 -4.29
CA LEU A 44 -0.72 -7.27 -2.84
C LEU A 44 -2.05 -6.74 -2.28
N ALA A 45 -2.62 -5.70 -2.91
CA ALA A 45 -3.89 -5.14 -2.49
C ALA A 45 -5.03 -6.16 -2.61
N VAL A 46 -5.11 -6.91 -3.72
CA VAL A 46 -6.09 -7.98 -3.92
C VAL A 46 -5.93 -9.09 -2.89
N ALA A 47 -4.70 -9.56 -2.64
CA ALA A 47 -4.44 -10.61 -1.65
C ALA A 47 -4.86 -10.16 -0.24
N MET A 48 -4.55 -8.92 0.15
CA MET A 48 -4.99 -8.36 1.44
C MET A 48 -6.52 -8.22 1.51
N ALA A 49 -7.17 -7.82 0.42
CA ALA A 49 -8.64 -7.75 0.37
C ALA A 49 -9.27 -9.15 0.50
N LEU A 50 -8.70 -10.16 -0.16
CA LEU A 50 -9.16 -11.56 -0.08
C LEU A 50 -9.01 -12.17 1.31
N THR A 51 -8.08 -11.68 2.15
CA THR A 51 -7.96 -12.09 3.56
C THR A 51 -8.88 -11.32 4.50
N GLY A 52 -9.73 -10.43 3.97
CA GLY A 52 -10.73 -9.67 4.74
C GLY A 52 -10.25 -8.30 5.22
N ALA A 53 -9.09 -7.82 4.78
CA ALA A 53 -8.64 -6.47 5.13
C ALA A 53 -9.42 -5.40 4.35
N LYS A 54 -9.67 -4.26 4.99
CA LYS A 54 -10.09 -3.04 4.27
C LYS A 54 -8.87 -2.41 3.63
N VAL A 55 -8.83 -2.35 2.30
CA VAL A 55 -7.67 -1.92 1.54
C VAL A 55 -8.02 -0.72 0.67
N GLY A 56 -7.18 0.32 0.71
CA GLY A 56 -7.13 1.36 -0.30
C GLY A 56 -5.87 1.19 -1.14
N LEU A 57 -5.97 1.40 -2.45
CA LEU A 57 -4.84 1.37 -3.38
C LEU A 57 -4.75 2.74 -4.07
N LEU A 58 -3.61 3.42 -3.88
CA LEU A 58 -3.33 4.73 -4.46
C LEU A 58 -2.24 4.60 -5.51
N ASP A 59 -2.51 5.06 -6.73
CA ASP A 59 -1.50 5.18 -7.78
C ASP A 59 -0.83 6.56 -7.70
N ALA A 60 0.45 6.58 -7.34
CA ALA A 60 1.27 7.80 -7.30
C ALA A 60 2.27 7.85 -8.48
N ASP A 61 2.09 6.99 -9.48
CA ASP A 61 2.94 6.96 -10.67
C ASP A 61 2.51 8.03 -11.68
N ILE A 62 3.38 9.02 -11.92
CA ILE A 62 3.10 10.17 -12.80
C ILE A 62 3.14 9.74 -14.29
N TYR A 63 3.85 8.65 -14.63
CA TYR A 63 4.10 8.25 -16.01
C TYR A 63 2.95 7.45 -16.64
N GLY A 64 1.88 7.16 -15.90
CA GLY A 64 0.63 6.64 -16.46
C GLY A 64 -0.22 5.91 -15.41
N PRO A 65 -1.57 6.01 -15.49
CA PRO A 65 -2.49 5.35 -14.56
C PRO A 65 -2.56 3.84 -14.83
N ASN A 66 -1.52 3.12 -14.43
CA ASN A 66 -1.42 1.67 -14.62
C ASN A 66 -2.41 0.93 -13.73
N ILE A 67 -2.60 1.40 -12.49
CA ILE A 67 -3.45 0.70 -11.52
C ILE A 67 -4.94 0.73 -11.88
N PRO A 68 -5.57 1.89 -12.19
CA PRO A 68 -6.98 1.92 -12.56
C PRO A 68 -7.30 0.99 -13.74
N MET A 69 -6.42 0.97 -14.74
CA MET A 69 -6.54 0.06 -15.89
C MET A 69 -6.45 -1.40 -15.48
N MET A 70 -5.45 -1.78 -14.66
CA MET A 70 -5.29 -3.16 -14.17
C MET A 70 -6.47 -3.62 -13.29
N MET A 71 -7.13 -2.69 -12.61
CA MET A 71 -8.31 -2.94 -11.78
C MET A 71 -9.63 -2.93 -12.58
N GLY A 72 -9.58 -2.73 -13.90
CA GLY A 72 -10.78 -2.68 -14.74
C GLY A 72 -11.66 -1.44 -14.48
N VAL A 73 -11.09 -0.38 -13.90
CA VAL A 73 -11.81 0.87 -13.63
C VAL A 73 -11.92 1.66 -14.93
N THR A 74 -13.13 1.76 -15.46
CA THR A 74 -13.43 2.43 -16.74
C THR A 74 -14.10 3.80 -16.56
N LYS A 75 -14.54 4.09 -15.34
CA LYS A 75 -15.20 5.35 -15.02
C LYS A 75 -14.18 6.35 -14.48
N PRO A 76 -14.33 7.66 -14.78
CA PRO A 76 -13.56 8.69 -14.11
C PRO A 76 -13.86 8.69 -12.59
N PRO A 77 -12.98 9.27 -11.77
CA PRO A 77 -13.23 9.40 -10.33
C PRO A 77 -14.56 10.13 -10.10
N GLU A 78 -15.40 9.54 -9.26
CA GLU A 78 -16.64 10.20 -8.82
C GLU A 78 -16.25 11.40 -7.96
N GLN A 79 -16.65 12.59 -8.40
CA GLN A 79 -16.56 13.80 -7.60
C GLN A 79 -17.77 13.81 -6.66
N ILE A 80 -17.50 13.65 -5.37
CA ILE A 80 -18.49 13.75 -4.29
C ILE A 80 -18.53 15.19 -3.79
#